data_AF-A0A9Q0YZK3-F1
#
_entry.id   AF-A0A9Q0YZK3-F1
#
_cell.length_a   1.000
_cell.length_b   1.000
_cell.length_c   1.000
_cell.angle_alpha   90.00
_cell.angle_beta   90.00
_cell.angle_gamma   90.00
#
_symmetry.space_group_name_H-M   'P 1'
#
loop_
_entity.id
_entity.type
_entity.pdbx_description
1 polymer ?
#
loop_
_entity_poly.entity_id
_entity_poly.type
_entity_poly.pdbx_seq_one_letter_code
_entity_poly.pdbx_strand_id
1 'polypeptide(L)'
;MAANNVGLPAGVSKEQAYGMAETEMEYRVELFNRLLNTCFNKCIDKRHKEAELNMGENSCVDRCVSKYWAVNGIIGQMLSAGQRPM
;
A
#
# COMPACT_ATOMS: atom_id res chain seq x y z
N MET A 1 -11.95 21.53 22.56
CA MET A 1 -10.68 21.07 23.15
C MET A 1 -10.67 19.55 23.14
N ALA A 2 -9.86 18.93 22.28
CA ALA A 2 -9.46 17.53 22.39
C ALA A 2 -8.01 17.48 21.90
N ALA A 3 -7.10 17.23 22.84
CA ALA A 3 -5.68 17.13 22.61
C ALA A 3 -5.38 15.84 21.83
N ASN A 4 -4.62 15.95 20.75
CA ASN A 4 -3.82 14.83 20.26
C ASN A 4 -2.39 15.32 20.15
N ASN A 5 -1.64 15.05 21.22
CA ASN A 5 -0.20 15.14 21.27
C ASN A 5 0.37 14.26 20.15
N VAL A 6 0.70 14.87 19.01
CA VAL A 6 1.76 14.34 18.16
C VAL A 6 3.04 14.52 18.98
N GLY A 7 3.34 13.51 19.80
CA GLY A 7 4.61 13.42 20.51
C GLY A 7 5.70 13.32 19.45
N LEU A 8 6.25 14.46 19.07
CA LEU A 8 7.40 14.52 18.19
C LEU A 8 8.54 13.76 18.88
N PRO A 9 9.17 12.77 18.21
CA PRO A 9 10.32 12.09 18.78
C PRO A 9 11.37 13.13 19.18
N ALA A 10 11.83 13.05 20.44
CA ALA A 10 12.75 14.03 21.02
C ALA A 10 14.05 14.07 20.19
N GLY A 11 14.29 15.20 19.51
CA GLY A 11 15.47 15.42 18.68
C GLY A 11 15.21 15.64 17.18
N VAL A 12 13.95 15.55 16.72
CA VAL A 12 13.60 15.84 15.31
C VAL A 12 13.08 17.27 15.18
N SER A 13 13.70 18.08 14.32
CA SER A 13 13.20 19.44 14.03
C SER A 13 11.82 19.38 13.39
N LYS A 14 11.01 20.43 13.60
CA LYS A 14 9.64 20.49 13.06
C LYS A 14 9.63 20.28 11.54
N GLU A 15 10.64 20.80 10.86
CA GLU A 15 10.86 20.69 9.41
C GLU A 15 11.17 19.24 9.00
N GLN A 16 11.99 18.52 9.78
CA GLN A 16 12.32 17.12 9.50
C GLN A 16 11.14 16.19 9.77
N ALA A 17 10.30 16.49 10.76
CA ALA A 17 9.08 15.73 11.01
C ALA A 17 8.06 15.88 9.88
N TYR A 18 7.91 17.07 9.30
CA TYR A 18 7.06 17.25 8.12
C TYR A 18 7.62 16.56 6.88
N GLY A 19 8.93 16.61 6.65
CA GLY A 19 9.54 15.87 5.52
C GLY A 19 9.37 14.35 5.63
N MET A 20 9.45 13.80 6.85
CA MET A 20 9.15 12.37 7.08
C MET A 20 7.66 12.05 6.87
N ALA A 21 6.76 12.94 7.29
CA ALA A 21 5.32 12.75 7.09
C ALA A 21 4.92 12.83 5.60
N GLU A 22 5.55 13.74 4.85
CA GLU A 22 5.33 13.89 3.40
C GLU A 22 5.77 12.64 2.64
N THR A 23 6.99 12.17 2.89
CA THR A 23 7.53 10.95 2.27
C THR A 23 6.70 9.71 2.60
N GLU A 24 6.18 9.58 3.83
CA GLU A 24 5.26 8.50 4.19
C GLU A 24 3.95 8.58 3.40
N MET A 25 3.42 9.79 3.19
CA MET A 25 2.20 9.99 2.42
C MET A 25 2.40 9.65 0.94
N GLU A 26 3.50 10.11 0.34
CA GLU A 26 3.87 9.79 -1.05
C GLU A 26 4.01 8.28 -1.26
N TYR A 27 4.69 7.59 -0.35
CA TYR A 27 4.83 6.14 -0.39
C TYR A 27 3.48 5.41 -0.35
N ARG A 28 2.55 5.87 0.50
CA ARG A 28 1.20 5.28 0.60
C ARG A 28 0.42 5.44 -0.71
N VAL A 29 0.53 6.60 -1.36
CA VAL A 29 -0.12 6.86 -2.65
C VAL A 29 0.48 5.97 -3.74
N GLU A 30 1.80 5.87 -3.80
CA GLU A 30 2.47 5.00 -4.79
C GLU A 30 2.08 3.53 -4.59
N LEU A 31 2.08 3.06 -3.34
CA LEU A 31 1.69 1.69 -2.99
C LEU A 31 0.27 1.38 -3.45
N PHE A 32 -0.67 2.31 -3.21
CA PHE A 32 -2.05 2.18 -3.63
C PHE A 32 -2.19 2.12 -5.16
N ASN A 33 -1.47 2.99 -5.89
CA ASN A 33 -1.47 2.99 -7.35
C ASN A 33 -0.93 1.66 -7.92
N ARG A 34 0.14 1.11 -7.32
CA ARG A 34 0.70 -0.18 -7.73
C ARG A 34 -0.26 -1.34 -7.42
N LEU A 35 -0.90 -1.32 -6.25
CA LEU A 35 -1.93 -2.29 -5.85
C LEU A 35 -3.08 -2.32 -6.86
N LEU A 36 -3.66 -1.15 -7.17
CA LEU A 36 -4.77 -1.02 -8.12
C LEU A 36 -4.40 -1.57 -9.49
N ASN A 37 -3.26 -1.13 -10.05
CA ASN A 37 -2.80 -1.62 -11.36
C ASN A 37 -2.55 -3.13 -11.37
N THR A 38 -1.99 -3.68 -10.28
CA THR A 38 -1.71 -5.11 -10.17
C THR A 38 -3.00 -5.92 -10.14
N CYS A 39 -3.97 -5.53 -9.32
CA CYS A 39 -5.22 -6.27 -9.20
C CYS A 39 -6.12 -6.09 -10.41
N PHE A 40 -6.15 -4.90 -11.02
CA PHE A 40 -6.86 -4.69 -12.28
C PHE A 40 -6.34 -5.63 -13.37
N ASN A 41 -5.02 -5.69 -13.58
CA ASN A 41 -4.42 -6.57 -14.59
C ASN A 41 -4.57 -8.07 -14.31
N LYS A 42 -4.73 -8.46 -13.04
CA LYS A 42 -4.86 -9.88 -12.64
C LYS A 42 -6.30 -10.38 -12.66
N CYS A 43 -7.26 -9.51 -12.36
CA CYS A 43 -8.63 -9.92 -12.09
C CYS A 43 -9.64 -9.48 -13.15
N ILE A 44 -9.34 -8.44 -13.95
CA ILE A 44 -10.28 -7.90 -14.95
C ILE A 44 -9.88 -8.37 -16.34
N ASP A 45 -10.83 -8.95 -17.10
CA ASP A 45 -10.57 -9.37 -18.48
C ASP A 45 -10.51 -8.15 -19.41
N LYS A 46 -9.47 -8.07 -20.26
CA LYS A 46 -9.25 -7.01 -21.25
C LYS A 46 -10.36 -6.91 -22.30
N ARG A 47 -11.15 -7.96 -22.45
CA ARG A 47 -12.29 -7.98 -23.39
C ARG A 47 -13.50 -7.20 -22.87
N HIS A 48 -13.51 -6.80 -21.59
CA HIS A 48 -14.49 -5.92 -20.96
C HIS A 48 -15.92 -6.15 -21.47
N LYS A 49 -16.45 -7.36 -21.21
CA LYS A 49 -17.74 -7.80 -21.75
C LYS A 49 -18.91 -6.96 -21.21
N GLU A 50 -18.77 -6.48 -19.97
CA GLU A 50 -19.78 -5.72 -19.24
C GLU A 50 -19.07 -4.60 -18.46
N ALA A 51 -19.79 -3.51 -18.19
CA ALA A 51 -19.24 -2.36 -17.46
C ALA A 51 -19.15 -2.60 -15.94
N GLU A 52 -19.93 -3.55 -15.43
CA GLU A 52 -19.94 -3.91 -14.01
C GLU A 52 -19.07 -5.13 -13.73
N LEU A 53 -18.53 -5.17 -12.51
CA LEU A 53 -17.71 -6.28 -12.04
C LEU A 53 -18.58 -7.50 -11.77
N ASN A 54 -18.29 -8.60 -12.46
CA ASN A 54 -18.99 -9.85 -12.21
C ASN A 54 -18.57 -10.42 -10.84
N MET A 55 -19.38 -11.31 -10.26
CA MET A 55 -19.12 -11.91 -8.93
C MET A 55 -17.73 -12.57 -8.85
N GLY A 56 -17.26 -13.15 -9.96
CA GLY A 56 -15.92 -13.73 -10.07
C GLY A 56 -14.79 -12.69 -10.02
N GLU A 57 -14.99 -11.53 -10.65
CA GLU A 57 -14.03 -10.43 -10.68
C GLU A 57 -13.96 -9.75 -9.30
N ASN A 58 -15.11 -9.46 -8.68
CA ASN A 58 -15.17 -8.94 -7.31
C ASN A 58 -14.44 -9.85 -6.32
N SER A 59 -14.77 -11.15 -6.34
CA SER A 59 -14.11 -12.13 -5.48
C SER A 59 -12.60 -12.26 -5.76
N CYS A 60 -12.18 -12.09 -7.02
CA CYS A 60 -10.75 -12.06 -7.37
C CYS A 60 -10.05 -10.83 -6.80
N VAL A 61 -10.65 -9.64 -6.93
CA VAL A 61 -10.09 -8.37 -6.43
C VAL A 61 -9.84 -8.45 -4.93
N ASP A 62 -10.81 -8.92 -4.14
CA ASP A 62 -10.67 -9.09 -2.68
C ASP A 62 -9.48 -9.99 -2.33
N ARG A 63 -9.36 -11.15 -3.00
CA ARG A 63 -8.23 -12.07 -2.83
C ARG A 63 -6.91 -11.45 -3.28
N CYS A 64 -6.92 -10.67 -4.36
CA CYS A 64 -5.72 -10.02 -4.87
C CYS A 64 -5.18 -9.00 -3.87
N VAL A 65 -6.05 -8.15 -3.32
CA VAL A 65 -5.66 -7.16 -2.31
C VAL A 65 -5.10 -7.84 -1.07
N SER A 66 -5.78 -8.86 -0.56
CA SER A 66 -5.31 -9.64 0.60
C SER A 66 -3.90 -10.24 0.36
N LYS A 67 -3.68 -10.85 -0.80
CA LYS A 67 -2.37 -11.42 -1.17
C LYS A 67 -1.29 -10.35 -1.35
N TYR A 68 -1.63 -9.22 -1.95
CA TYR A 68 -0.69 -8.13 -2.17
C TYR A 68 -0.15 -7.57 -0.84
N TRP A 69 -1.03 -7.33 0.12
CA TRP A 69 -0.63 -6.87 1.46
C TRP A 69 0.20 -7.90 2.21
N ALA A 70 -0.15 -9.18 2.13
CA ALA A 70 0.65 -10.24 2.73
C ALA A 70 2.08 -10.27 2.16
N VAL A 71 2.23 -10.19 0.84
CA VAL A 71 3.54 -10.16 0.17
C VAL A 71 4.30 -8.88 0.51
N ASN A 72 3.64 -7.72 0.52
CA ASN A 72 4.27 -6.45 0.88
C ASN A 72 4.81 -6.48 2.32
N GLY A 73 4.07 -7.11 3.25
CA GLY A 73 4.52 -7.34 4.63
C GLY A 73 5.73 -8.25 4.73
N ILE A 74 5.75 -9.37 3.99
CA ILE A 74 6.89 -10.30 3.94
C ILE A 74 8.13 -9.58 3.39
N ILE A 75 8.00 -8.83 2.30
CA ILE A 75 9.10 -8.05 1.72
C ILE A 75 9.60 -7.01 2.74
N GLY A 76 8.69 -6.33 3.43
CA GLY A 76 9.06 -5.38 4.50
C GLY A 76 9.87 -6.04 5.62
N GLN A 77 9.48 -7.26 6.05
CA GLN A 77 10.22 -8.04 7.03
C GLN A 77 11.60 -8.47 6.52
N MET A 78 11.72 -8.91 5.27
CA MET A 78 13.00 -9.30 4.67
C MET A 78 13.97 -8.12 4.58
N LEU A 79 13.48 -6.96 4.13
CA LEU A 79 14.27 -5.73 4.06
C LEU A 79 14.71 -5.27 5.45
N SER A 80 13.82 -5.36 6.45
CA SER A 80 14.15 -5.04 7.84
C SER A 80 15.15 -6.03 8.45
N ALA A 81 15.11 -7.30 8.05
CA ALA A 81 16.04 -8.35 8.49
C ALA A 81 17.39 -8.31 7.75
N GLY A 82 17.58 -7.39 6.79
CA GLY A 82 18.80 -7.32 5.97
C GLY A 82 18.98 -8.49 5.00
N GLN A 83 17.94 -9.32 4.81
CA GLN A 83 17.94 -10.39 3.82
C GLN A 83 17.72 -9.78 2.45
N ARG A 84 18.79 -9.74 1.65
CA ARG A 84 18.71 -9.39 0.24
C ARG A 84 18.01 -10.55 -0.47
N PRO A 85 16.95 -10.30 -1.26
CA PRO A 85 16.37 -11.36 -2.08
C PRO A 85 17.46 -11.87 -3.04
N MET A 86 17.78 -13.16 -2.91
CA MET A 86 18.72 -13.87 -3.79
C MET A 86 18.05 -14.19 -5.12
#